data_AF-A0A8J7VHH7-F1
#
_entry.id   AF-A0A8J7VHH7-F1
#
_cell.length_a   1.000
_cell.length_b   1.000
_cell.length_c   1.000
_cell.angle_alpha   90.00
_cell.angle_beta   90.00
_cell.angle_gamma   90.00
#
_symmetry.space_group_name_H-M   'P 1'
#
loop_
_entity.id
_entity.type
_entity.pdbx_description
1 polymer ?
#
loop_
_entity_poly.entity_id
_entity_poly.type
_entity_poly.pdbx_seq_one_letter_code
_entity_poly.pdbx_strand_id
1 'polypeptide(L)'
;MHDLERLYKKTQTLMIFRSLLEDKAVNRLCLLIRNLCSAGESQSMLSLDSQAETLSLYSEFVLSLYESGRGDLSDHILELVLNDQNIYSREASQKREVPAYLEKCLSEELDTLSQLSLVSSDFLRQKSGYDGFLPEYSVTPHDFKELYLERISQIHQKGFGKFALHSTFMLEGDTLIPVQNPDVTSLSDLMGYRA
;
A
#
# COMPACT_ATOMS: atom_id res chain seq x y z
N MET A 1 18.17 9.03 12.42
CA MET A 1 18.53 7.68 11.94
C MET A 1 17.67 6.63 12.64
N HIS A 2 17.59 6.66 13.97
CA HIS A 2 16.82 5.71 14.78
C HIS A 2 15.34 5.51 14.36
N ASP A 3 14.61 6.55 13.94
CA ASP A 3 13.19 6.40 13.59
C ASP A 3 12.96 5.67 12.27
N LEU A 4 13.76 5.96 11.24
CA LEU A 4 13.62 5.32 9.92
C LEU A 4 14.08 3.85 9.95
N GLU A 5 15.14 3.56 10.69
CA GLU A 5 15.63 2.20 10.89
C GLU A 5 14.62 1.35 11.68
N ARG A 6 14.01 1.92 12.72
CA ARG A 6 12.93 1.28 13.48
C ARG A 6 11.71 1.02 12.59
N LEU A 7 11.31 1.99 11.78
CA LEU A 7 10.20 1.86 10.84
C LEU A 7 10.46 0.75 9.81
N TYR A 8 11.67 0.70 9.25
CA TYR A 8 12.08 -0.38 8.35
C TYR A 8 11.97 -1.75 9.03
N LYS A 9 12.52 -1.88 10.25
CA LYS A 9 12.44 -3.14 11.02
C LYS A 9 10.99 -3.56 11.27
N LYS A 10 10.11 -2.64 11.69
CA LYS A 10 8.67 -2.91 11.83
C LYS A 10 8.04 -3.38 10.51
N THR A 11 8.37 -2.73 9.40
CA THR A 11 7.89 -3.09 8.07
C THR A 11 8.32 -4.51 7.65
N GLN A 12 9.51 -4.96 8.06
CA GLN A 12 9.95 -6.34 7.80
C GLN A 12 9.21 -7.39 8.62
N THR A 13 8.52 -6.99 9.70
CA THR A 13 7.73 -7.88 10.56
C THR A 13 6.27 -8.04 10.14
N LEU A 14 5.82 -7.34 9.09
CA LEU A 14 4.46 -7.47 8.58
C LEU A 14 4.13 -8.94 8.25
N MET A 15 2.98 -9.41 8.75
CA MET A 15 2.45 -10.76 8.56
C MET A 15 1.09 -10.72 7.87
N ILE A 16 0.17 -9.86 8.33
CA ILE A 16 -1.17 -9.70 7.74
C ILE A 16 -1.02 -9.07 6.37
N PHE A 17 -0.29 -7.97 6.26
CA PHE A 17 -0.06 -7.23 5.01
C PHE A 17 1.27 -7.60 4.35
N ARG A 18 1.72 -8.85 4.49
CA ARG A 18 3.03 -9.30 3.97
C ARG A 18 3.15 -9.10 2.45
N SER A 19 2.06 -9.34 1.73
CA SER A 19 1.92 -9.18 0.27
C SER A 19 2.27 -7.76 -0.21
N LEU A 20 2.05 -6.73 0.62
CA LEU A 20 2.38 -5.35 0.25
C LEU A 20 3.88 -5.15 0.00
N LEU A 21 4.75 -5.97 0.57
CA LEU A 21 6.20 -5.90 0.33
C LEU A 21 6.61 -6.37 -1.07
N GLU A 22 5.70 -7.03 -1.80
CA GLU A 22 5.87 -7.45 -3.19
C GLU A 22 5.46 -6.36 -4.18
N ASP A 23 4.69 -5.35 -3.73
CA ASP A 23 4.36 -4.18 -4.55
C ASP A 23 5.65 -3.44 -4.95
N LYS A 24 5.74 -3.07 -6.24
CA LYS A 24 6.95 -2.49 -6.82
C LYS A 24 7.37 -1.21 -6.10
N ALA A 25 6.43 -0.30 -5.80
CA ALA A 25 6.75 0.97 -5.16
C ALA A 25 7.14 0.76 -3.69
N VAL A 26 6.37 -0.04 -2.94
CA VAL A 26 6.66 -0.35 -1.53
C VAL A 26 8.00 -1.07 -1.38
N ASN A 27 8.30 -2.02 -2.26
CA ASN A 27 9.56 -2.76 -2.28
C ASN A 27 10.75 -1.82 -2.50
N ARG A 28 10.68 -0.95 -3.52
CA ARG A 28 11.75 0.01 -3.84
C ARG A 28 11.94 1.02 -2.70
N LEU A 29 10.86 1.50 -2.08
CA LEU A 29 10.92 2.35 -0.89
C LEU A 29 11.66 1.64 0.27
N CYS A 30 11.34 0.36 0.53
CA CYS A 30 12.02 -0.42 1.57
C CYS A 30 13.53 -0.60 1.27
N LEU A 31 13.89 -0.85 0.01
CA LEU A 31 15.30 -0.98 -0.41
C LEU A 31 16.06 0.33 -0.24
N LEU A 32 15.45 1.46 -0.64
CA LEU A 32 15.98 2.79 -0.43
C LEU A 32 16.22 3.08 1.05
N ILE A 33 15.20 2.86 1.89
CA ILE A 33 15.30 3.06 3.34
C ILE A 33 16.42 2.20 3.92
N ARG A 34 16.52 0.93 3.52
CA ARG A 34 17.59 0.02 3.96
C ARG A 34 18.96 0.58 3.62
N ASN A 35 19.16 1.03 2.37
CA ASN A 35 20.43 1.59 1.91
C ASN A 35 20.81 2.86 2.69
N LEU A 36 19.86 3.77 2.90
CA LEU A 36 20.01 4.98 3.71
C LEU A 36 20.36 4.68 5.18
N CYS A 37 19.81 3.60 5.75
CA CYS A 37 20.13 3.17 7.11
C CYS A 37 21.54 2.59 7.22
N SER A 38 21.96 1.75 6.27
CA SER A 38 23.32 1.15 6.26
C SER A 38 24.43 2.17 5.98
N ALA A 39 24.14 3.21 5.22
CA ALA A 39 25.09 4.26 4.86
C ALA A 39 25.59 5.09 6.06
N GLY A 40 24.78 5.22 7.13
CA GLY A 40 25.12 6.09 8.26
C GLY A 40 26.01 5.47 9.34
N GLU A 41 26.33 4.18 9.27
CA GLU A 41 27.24 3.51 10.22
C GLU A 41 28.72 3.70 9.86
N SER A 42 29.03 4.05 8.61
CA SER A 42 30.38 4.33 8.12
C SER A 42 30.51 5.80 7.72
N GLN A 43 30.77 6.68 8.69
CA GLN A 43 31.03 8.12 8.44
C GLN A 43 32.32 8.40 7.64
N SER A 44 33.03 7.39 7.14
CA SER A 44 34.10 7.58 6.16
C SER A 44 33.52 7.57 4.76
N MET A 45 33.32 8.76 4.18
CA MET A 45 33.21 9.00 2.74
C MET A 45 32.37 7.96 1.99
N LEU A 46 31.06 8.17 1.90
CA LEU A 46 30.20 7.37 1.00
C LEU A 46 30.89 7.31 -0.36
N SER A 47 31.19 6.10 -0.84
CA SER A 47 31.74 5.93 -2.17
C SER A 47 30.75 6.52 -3.18
N LEU A 48 31.29 7.05 -4.29
CA LEU A 48 30.45 7.51 -5.41
C LEU A 48 29.43 6.44 -5.82
N ASP A 49 29.80 5.16 -5.73
CA ASP A 49 28.93 4.02 -6.02
C ASP A 49 27.77 3.89 -5.04
N SER A 50 28.00 4.06 -3.73
CA SER A 50 26.94 3.98 -2.71
C SER A 50 25.96 5.14 -2.82
N GLN A 51 26.45 6.36 -3.12
CA GLN A 51 25.59 7.51 -3.37
C GLN A 51 24.79 7.32 -4.66
N ALA A 52 25.40 6.83 -5.74
CA ALA A 52 24.72 6.54 -7.00
C ALA A 52 23.62 5.47 -6.80
N GLU A 53 23.86 4.44 -5.99
CA GLU A 53 22.87 3.42 -5.65
C GLU A 53 21.66 4.03 -4.90
N THR A 54 21.89 4.88 -3.89
CA THR A 54 20.81 5.61 -3.19
C THR A 54 19.96 6.42 -4.16
N LEU A 55 20.60 7.17 -5.08
CA LEU A 55 19.90 8.01 -6.05
C LEU A 55 19.13 7.18 -7.09
N SER A 56 19.68 6.04 -7.51
CA SER A 56 19.00 5.09 -8.39
C SER A 56 17.75 4.52 -7.71
N LEU A 57 17.89 4.03 -6.47
CA LEU A 57 16.77 3.48 -5.69
C LEU A 57 15.67 4.52 -5.45
N TYR A 58 16.04 5.78 -5.18
CA TYR A 58 15.08 6.87 -5.06
C TYR A 58 14.30 7.06 -6.36
N SER A 59 15.01 7.14 -7.48
CA SER A 59 14.40 7.38 -8.79
C SER A 59 13.50 6.21 -9.22
N GLU A 60 13.93 4.97 -8.98
CA GLU A 60 13.13 3.76 -9.24
C GLU A 60 11.87 3.70 -8.38
N PHE A 61 11.96 4.11 -7.11
CA PHE A 61 10.81 4.21 -6.22
C PHE A 61 9.80 5.23 -6.73
N VAL A 62 10.23 6.47 -6.98
CA VAL A 62 9.31 7.54 -7.42
C VAL A 62 8.69 7.21 -8.78
N LEU A 63 9.47 6.62 -9.71
CA LEU A 63 8.94 6.10 -10.97
C LEU A 63 7.84 5.05 -10.73
N SER A 64 8.08 4.08 -9.86
CA SER A 64 7.11 3.03 -9.55
C SER A 64 5.84 3.58 -8.91
N LEU A 65 5.95 4.64 -8.10
CA LEU A 65 4.81 5.33 -7.50
C LEU A 65 4.01 6.15 -8.53
N TYR A 66 4.67 6.73 -9.52
CA TYR A 66 3.96 7.40 -10.63
C TYR A 66 3.27 6.39 -11.55
N GLU A 67 3.90 5.24 -11.80
CA GLU A 67 3.31 4.15 -12.58
C GLU A 67 2.06 3.55 -11.90
N SER A 68 1.90 3.71 -10.58
CA SER A 68 0.68 3.28 -9.86
C SER A 68 -0.49 4.26 -10.00
N GLY A 69 -0.27 5.46 -10.55
CA GLY A 69 -1.32 6.30 -11.13
C GLY A 69 -1.64 7.62 -10.43
N ARG A 70 -1.13 7.89 -9.21
CA ARG A 70 -1.46 9.14 -8.47
C ARG A 70 -0.27 9.93 -7.93
N GLY A 71 0.92 9.32 -7.82
CA GLY A 71 2.09 10.02 -7.27
C GLY A 71 1.93 10.47 -5.81
N ASP A 72 0.96 9.91 -5.10
CA ASP A 72 0.76 10.08 -3.65
C ASP A 72 1.05 8.73 -2.96
N LEU A 73 2.05 8.73 -2.08
CA LEU A 73 2.47 7.51 -1.38
C LEU A 73 1.40 7.01 -0.41
N SER A 74 0.70 7.93 0.24
CA SER A 74 -0.28 7.59 1.25
C SER A 74 -1.51 6.96 0.64
N ASP A 75 -2.01 7.53 -0.46
CA ASP A 75 -3.10 6.96 -1.25
C ASP A 75 -2.72 5.58 -1.80
N HIS A 76 -1.49 5.43 -2.34
CA HIS A 76 -1.03 4.16 -2.90
C HIS A 76 -1.01 3.04 -1.87
N ILE A 77 -0.38 3.27 -0.70
CA ILE A 77 -0.33 2.24 0.36
C ILE A 77 -1.72 1.96 0.93
N LEU A 78 -2.56 3.00 1.11
CA LEU A 78 -3.93 2.83 1.58
C LEU A 78 -4.75 1.97 0.61
N GLU A 79 -4.64 2.22 -0.70
CA GLU A 79 -5.33 1.42 -1.72
C GLU A 79 -4.89 -0.06 -1.65
N LEU A 80 -3.60 -0.33 -1.47
CA LEU A 80 -3.12 -1.70 -1.27
C LEU A 80 -3.73 -2.33 -0.02
N VAL A 81 -3.72 -1.62 1.11
CA VAL A 81 -4.29 -2.09 2.40
C VAL A 81 -5.78 -2.43 2.28
N LEU A 82 -6.57 -1.56 1.65
CA LEU A 82 -8.02 -1.73 1.53
C LEU A 82 -8.43 -2.85 0.56
N ASN A 83 -7.49 -3.31 -0.28
CA ASN A 83 -7.73 -4.32 -1.30
C ASN A 83 -6.96 -5.64 -1.08
N ASP A 84 -6.19 -5.75 0.00
CA ASP A 84 -5.35 -6.91 0.29
C ASP A 84 -6.13 -8.06 0.92
N GLN A 85 -6.34 -9.14 0.17
CA GLN A 85 -7.00 -10.35 0.68
C GLN A 85 -6.08 -11.14 1.61
N ASN A 86 -6.06 -10.76 2.88
CA ASN A 86 -5.23 -11.37 3.91
C ASN A 86 -6.01 -12.27 4.89
N ILE A 87 -5.25 -12.88 5.82
CA ILE A 87 -5.79 -13.74 6.88
C ILE A 87 -6.86 -13.02 7.72
N TYR A 88 -6.68 -11.74 8.04
CA TYR A 88 -7.65 -10.99 8.84
C TYR A 88 -8.98 -10.81 8.10
N SER A 89 -8.93 -10.37 6.84
CA SER A 89 -10.13 -10.22 6.00
C SER A 89 -10.87 -11.56 5.83
N ARG A 90 -10.13 -12.66 5.70
CA ARG A 90 -10.70 -14.00 5.59
C ARG A 90 -11.41 -14.44 6.87
N GLU A 91 -10.79 -14.27 8.04
CA GLU A 91 -11.44 -14.60 9.32
C GLU A 91 -12.68 -13.72 9.56
N ALA A 92 -12.58 -12.41 9.27
CA ALA A 92 -13.70 -11.48 9.40
C ALA A 92 -14.89 -11.88 8.50
N SER A 93 -14.64 -12.38 7.29
CA SER A 93 -15.69 -12.86 6.38
C SER A 93 -16.39 -14.16 6.81
N GLN A 94 -15.85 -14.90 7.78
CA GLN A 94 -16.43 -16.17 8.24
C GLN A 94 -17.41 -16.01 9.42
N LYS A 95 -17.73 -14.78 9.85
CA LYS A 95 -18.56 -14.49 11.04
C LYS A 95 -18.08 -15.18 12.32
N ARG A 96 -16.78 -15.46 12.41
CA ARG A 96 -16.14 -16.00 13.62
C ARG A 96 -15.54 -14.84 14.41
N GLU A 97 -15.44 -15.02 15.72
CA GLU A 97 -14.73 -14.08 16.57
C GLU A 97 -13.24 -14.10 16.20
N VAL A 98 -12.69 -12.93 15.87
CA VAL A 98 -11.27 -12.81 15.50
C VAL A 98 -10.43 -12.91 16.79
N PRO A 99 -9.38 -13.74 16.83
CA PRO A 99 -8.55 -13.86 18.02
C PRO A 99 -7.87 -12.54 18.39
N ALA A 100 -7.82 -12.21 19.70
CA ALA A 100 -7.26 -10.95 20.20
C ALA A 100 -5.80 -10.69 19.78
N TYR A 101 -4.99 -11.75 19.61
CA TYR A 101 -3.61 -11.61 19.13
C TYR A 101 -3.56 -11.10 17.68
N LEU A 102 -4.55 -11.47 16.85
CA LEU A 102 -4.64 -11.06 15.45
C LEU A 102 -5.14 -9.61 15.35
N GLU A 103 -6.07 -9.20 16.21
CA GLU A 103 -6.49 -7.79 16.32
C GLU A 103 -5.34 -6.88 16.74
N LYS A 104 -4.55 -7.31 17.72
CA LYS A 104 -3.34 -6.59 18.12
C LYS A 104 -2.34 -6.49 16.97
N CYS A 105 -2.10 -7.60 16.27
CA CYS A 105 -1.23 -7.63 15.09
C CYS A 105 -1.72 -6.64 14.04
N LEU A 106 -3.01 -6.66 13.72
CA LEU A 106 -3.62 -5.74 12.76
C LEU A 106 -3.39 -4.28 13.15
N SER A 107 -3.64 -3.92 14.42
CA SER A 107 -3.48 -2.54 14.87
C SER A 107 -2.04 -2.05 14.76
N GLU A 108 -1.05 -2.90 15.08
CA GLU A 108 0.38 -2.55 14.98
C GLU A 108 0.85 -2.47 13.51
N GLU A 109 0.35 -3.34 12.64
CA GLU A 109 0.69 -3.31 11.22
C GLU A 109 0.08 -2.08 10.52
N LEU A 110 -1.16 -1.73 10.83
CA LEU A 110 -1.81 -0.51 10.29
C LEU A 110 -1.10 0.77 10.77
N ASP A 111 -0.66 0.83 12.03
CA ASP A 111 0.19 1.93 12.54
C ASP A 111 1.51 2.03 11.77
N THR A 112 2.16 0.88 11.54
CA THR A 112 3.42 0.81 10.79
C THR A 112 3.24 1.27 9.35
N LEU A 113 2.19 0.82 8.67
CA LEU A 113 1.88 1.21 7.30
C LEU A 113 1.49 2.69 7.21
N SER A 114 0.74 3.21 8.18
CA SER A 114 0.45 4.65 8.28
C SER A 114 1.74 5.48 8.40
N GLN A 115 2.68 5.07 9.26
CA GLN A 115 3.99 5.74 9.39
C GLN A 115 4.81 5.66 8.10
N LEU A 116 4.82 4.49 7.43
CA LEU A 116 5.50 4.31 6.15
C LEU A 116 4.91 5.20 5.06
N SER A 117 3.58 5.34 5.07
CA SER A 117 2.82 6.13 4.09
C SER A 117 3.09 7.64 4.16
N LEU A 118 3.60 8.11 5.31
CA LEU A 118 3.90 9.52 5.59
C LEU A 118 5.38 9.86 5.41
N VAL A 119 6.20 8.94 4.91
CA VAL A 119 7.60 9.23 4.58
C VAL A 119 7.63 10.19 3.39
N SER A 120 7.93 11.46 3.65
CA SER A 120 7.94 12.51 2.62
C SER A 120 9.17 12.46 1.73
N SER A 121 9.00 12.95 0.49
CA SER A 121 10.08 13.16 -0.48
C SER A 121 11.19 14.04 0.09
N ASP A 122 10.82 15.15 0.75
CA ASP A 122 11.74 16.06 1.43
C ASP A 122 12.60 15.35 2.48
N PHE A 123 11.98 14.48 3.28
CA PHE A 123 12.70 13.74 4.31
C PHE A 123 13.74 12.80 3.70
N LEU A 124 13.36 12.06 2.65
CA LEU A 124 14.28 11.15 1.96
C LEU A 124 15.40 11.89 1.22
N ARG A 125 15.10 13.05 0.61
CA ARG A 125 16.09 13.91 -0.05
C ARG A 125 17.10 14.48 0.96
N GLN A 126 16.64 14.95 2.12
CA GLN A 126 17.56 15.39 3.17
C GLN A 126 18.43 14.24 3.69
N LYS A 127 17.89 13.02 3.73
CA LYS A 127 18.63 11.83 4.17
C LYS A 127 19.66 11.34 3.15
N SER A 128 19.43 11.51 1.86
CA SER A 128 20.40 11.12 0.82
C SER A 128 21.63 12.03 0.78
N GLY A 129 21.54 13.26 1.34
CA GLY A 129 22.65 14.22 1.35
C GLY A 129 23.03 14.71 -0.05
N TYR A 130 22.14 14.56 -1.03
CA TYR A 130 22.36 15.00 -2.41
C TYR A 130 21.72 16.36 -2.66
N ASP A 131 22.55 17.33 -3.04
CA ASP A 131 22.12 18.72 -3.26
C ASP A 131 21.50 18.96 -4.64
N GLY A 132 21.53 17.97 -5.54
CA GLY A 132 20.94 18.08 -6.87
C GLY A 132 19.42 17.86 -6.90
N PHE A 133 18.90 17.74 -8.11
CA PHE A 133 17.48 17.52 -8.37
C PHE A 133 17.07 16.08 -8.08
N LEU A 134 15.96 15.91 -7.35
CA LEU A 134 15.26 14.64 -7.17
C LEU A 134 13.75 14.88 -7.37
N PRO A 135 13.02 13.96 -8.01
CA PRO A 135 11.58 14.12 -8.23
C PRO A 135 10.80 14.07 -6.90
N GLU A 136 9.74 14.86 -6.79
CA GLU A 136 8.89 14.95 -5.60
C GLU A 136 7.63 14.08 -5.72
N TYR A 137 7.05 13.67 -4.60
CA TYR A 137 5.76 12.99 -4.55
C TYR A 137 4.95 13.51 -3.37
N SER A 138 3.64 13.29 -3.41
CA SER A 138 2.70 13.78 -2.38
C SER A 138 2.53 12.75 -1.26
N VAL A 139 2.16 13.25 -0.08
CA VAL A 139 1.73 12.42 1.05
C VAL A 139 0.46 13.05 1.62
N THR A 140 -0.58 12.25 1.77
CA THR A 140 -1.88 12.68 2.30
C THR A 140 -2.20 11.90 3.57
N PRO A 141 -2.30 12.54 4.75
CA PRO A 141 -2.61 11.84 5.99
C PRO A 141 -4.00 11.18 5.96
N HIS A 142 -4.02 9.88 6.28
CA HIS A 142 -5.24 9.07 6.38
C HIS A 142 -5.29 8.30 7.70
N ASP A 143 -6.50 8.06 8.22
CA ASP A 143 -6.71 7.10 9.31
C ASP A 143 -6.87 5.69 8.73
N PHE A 144 -5.74 4.99 8.59
CA PHE A 144 -5.69 3.62 8.07
C PHE A 144 -6.54 2.66 8.89
N LYS A 145 -6.64 2.87 10.20
CA LYS A 145 -7.38 1.99 11.10
C LYS A 145 -8.86 2.15 10.91
N GLU A 146 -9.35 3.39 10.91
CA GLU A 146 -10.75 3.70 10.67
C GLU A 146 -11.20 3.19 9.30
N LEU A 147 -10.46 3.54 8.24
CA LEU A 147 -10.81 3.18 6.87
C LEU A 147 -10.79 1.66 6.63
N TYR A 148 -9.79 0.95 7.18
CA TYR A 148 -9.73 -0.50 7.05
C TYR A 148 -10.87 -1.19 7.82
N LEU A 149 -11.17 -0.75 9.05
CA LEU A 149 -12.28 -1.31 9.83
C LEU A 149 -13.64 -1.02 9.18
N GLU A 150 -13.83 0.17 8.61
CA GLU A 150 -15.02 0.47 7.81
C GLU A 150 -15.13 -0.50 6.62
N ARG A 151 -14.04 -0.70 5.89
CA ARG A 151 -14.00 -1.62 4.74
C ARG A 151 -14.33 -3.06 5.15
N ILE A 152 -13.80 -3.52 6.28
CA ILE A 152 -14.08 -4.84 6.85
C ILE A 152 -15.54 -4.96 7.29
N SER A 153 -16.14 -3.93 7.89
CA SER A 153 -17.55 -3.97 8.31
C SER A 153 -18.51 -4.22 7.13
N GLN A 154 -18.11 -3.80 5.93
CA GLN A 154 -18.87 -3.95 4.69
C GLN A 154 -18.54 -5.24 3.93
N ILE A 155 -17.67 -6.12 4.47
CA ILE A 155 -17.14 -7.29 3.76
C ILE A 155 -18.23 -8.25 3.28
N HIS A 156 -19.31 -8.41 4.05
CA HIS A 156 -20.43 -9.28 3.69
C HIS A 156 -21.39 -8.67 2.67
N GLN A 157 -21.38 -7.34 2.53
CA GLN A 157 -22.27 -6.62 1.61
C GLN A 157 -21.59 -6.37 0.26
N LYS A 158 -20.31 -6.01 0.29
CA LYS A 158 -19.54 -5.59 -0.89
C LYS A 158 -18.50 -6.62 -1.34
N GLY A 159 -18.22 -7.66 -0.56
CA GLY A 159 -17.06 -8.52 -0.78
C GLY A 159 -15.74 -7.85 -0.41
N PHE A 160 -14.62 -8.54 -0.62
CA PHE A 160 -13.26 -8.05 -0.32
C PHE A 160 -12.27 -8.24 -1.47
N GLY A 161 -11.33 -7.31 -1.61
CA GLY A 161 -10.27 -7.33 -2.62
C GLY A 161 -10.67 -6.77 -3.98
N LYS A 162 -9.78 -6.90 -4.97
CA LYS A 162 -9.90 -6.25 -6.29
C LYS A 162 -11.22 -6.55 -7.02
N PHE A 163 -11.80 -7.73 -6.84
CA PHE A 163 -13.09 -8.08 -7.45
C PHE A 163 -14.29 -7.37 -6.80
N ALA A 164 -14.18 -6.96 -5.54
CA ALA A 164 -15.22 -6.21 -4.85
C ALA A 164 -15.29 -4.73 -5.30
N LEU A 165 -14.31 -4.25 -6.08
CA LEU A 165 -14.31 -2.89 -6.63
C LEU A 165 -15.21 -2.74 -7.86
N HIS A 166 -15.57 -3.84 -8.53
CA HIS A 166 -16.39 -3.81 -9.74
C HIS A 166 -17.61 -4.73 -9.58
N SER A 167 -18.78 -4.23 -9.93
CA SER A 167 -20.02 -5.00 -9.90
C SER A 167 -20.20 -5.92 -11.10
N THR A 168 -19.39 -5.75 -12.14
CA THR A 168 -19.54 -6.45 -13.42
C THR A 168 -18.19 -6.77 -14.02
N PHE A 169 -18.06 -7.99 -14.53
CA PHE A 169 -16.87 -8.48 -15.19
C PHE A 169 -17.26 -9.09 -16.54
N MET A 170 -16.39 -8.93 -17.53
CA MET A 170 -16.44 -9.65 -18.79
C MET A 170 -15.39 -10.75 -18.75
N LEU A 171 -15.69 -11.89 -19.39
CA LEU A 171 -14.71 -12.94 -19.61
C LEU A 171 -14.07 -12.72 -20.99
N GLU A 172 -12.77 -12.42 -21.03
CA GLU A 172 -11.97 -12.44 -22.26
C GLU A 172 -11.00 -13.63 -22.19
N GLY A 173 -11.28 -14.67 -22.98
CA GLY A 173 -10.58 -15.95 -22.88
C GLY A 173 -10.82 -16.60 -21.51
N ASP A 174 -9.75 -16.84 -20.76
CA ASP A 174 -9.79 -17.39 -19.38
C ASP A 174 -9.58 -16.31 -18.30
N THR A 175 -9.63 -15.02 -18.67
CA THR A 175 -9.39 -13.91 -17.73
C THR A 175 -10.66 -13.10 -17.49
N LEU A 176 -10.99 -12.87 -16.21
CA LEU A 176 -12.05 -11.93 -15.81
C LEU A 176 -11.52 -10.50 -15.84
N ILE A 177 -12.10 -9.67 -16.69
CA ILE A 177 -11.76 -8.26 -16.85
C ILE A 177 -12.89 -7.40 -16.27
N PRO A 178 -12.60 -6.45 -15.36
CA PRO A 178 -13.62 -5.57 -14.81
C PRO A 178 -14.21 -4.62 -15.87
N VAL A 179 -15.53 -4.50 -15.88
CA VAL A 179 -16.24 -3.52 -16.71
C VAL A 179 -16.32 -2.21 -15.93
N GLN A 180 -15.77 -1.13 -16.48
CA GLN A 180 -15.74 0.17 -15.77
C GLN A 180 -17.12 0.84 -15.68
N ASN A 181 -17.91 0.76 -16.75
CA ASN A 181 -19.24 1.36 -16.83
C ASN A 181 -20.26 0.28 -17.22
N PRO A 182 -20.71 -0.56 -16.28
CA PRO A 182 -21.78 -1.51 -16.56
C PRO A 182 -23.10 -0.77 -16.75
N ASP A 183 -23.92 -1.27 -17.69
CA ASP A 183 -25.28 -0.77 -17.87
C ASP A 183 -26.11 -1.03 -16.59
N VAL A 184 -26.76 0.02 -16.09
CA VAL A 184 -27.63 -0.07 -14.91
C VAL A 184 -29.01 -0.53 -15.35
N THR A 185 -29.20 -1.84 -15.56
CA THR A 185 -30.53 -2.40 -15.84
C THR A 185 -31.34 -2.49 -14.56
N SER A 186 -32.38 -1.68 -14.43
CA SER A 186 -33.31 -1.77 -13.29
C SER A 186 -34.41 -2.81 -13.55
N LEU A 187 -35.00 -3.38 -12.49
CA LEU A 187 -36.12 -4.33 -12.64
C LEU A 187 -37.32 -3.73 -13.39
N SER A 188 -37.52 -2.40 -13.28
CA SER A 188 -38.53 -1.66 -14.03
C SER A 188 -38.30 -1.61 -15.54
N ASP A 189 -37.08 -1.85 -15.99
CA ASP A 189 -36.71 -1.89 -17.41
C ASP A 189 -36.99 -3.28 -18.03
N LEU A 190 -37.30 -4.29 -17.20
CA LEU A 190 -37.59 -5.65 -17.66
C LEU A 190 -39.09 -5.83 -17.96
N MET A 191 -39.39 -6.06 -19.24
CA MET A 191 -40.76 -6.35 -19.70
C MET A 191 -41.33 -7.59 -19.00
N GLY A 192 -42.44 -7.42 -18.28
CA GLY A 192 -43.17 -8.50 -17.60
C GLY A 192 -42.86 -8.67 -16.11
N TYR A 193 -41.89 -7.93 -15.56
CA TYR A 193 -41.58 -7.92 -14.13
C TYR A 193 -42.13 -6.63 -13.52
N ARG A 194 -43.39 -6.66 -13.05
CA ARG A 194 -43.92 -5.67 -12.12
C ARG A 194 -44.17 -6.33 -10.77
N ALA A 195 -43.85 -5.59 -9.70
CA ALA A 195 -44.29 -5.90 -8.35
C ALA A 195 -45.83 -5.85 -8.23
#